data_AF-A0A924D1H4-F1
#
_entry.id   AF-A0A924D1H4-F1
#
_cell.length_a   1.000
_cell.length_b   1.000
_cell.length_c   1.000
_cell.angle_alpha   90.00
_cell.angle_beta   90.00
_cell.angle_gamma   90.00
#
_symmetry.space_group_name_H-M   'P 1'
#
loop_
_entity.id
_entity.type
_entity.pdbx_description
1 polymer ?
#
loop_
_entity_poly.entity_id
_entity_poly.type
_entity_poly.pdbx_seq_one_letter_code
_entity_poly.pdbx_strand_id
1 'polypeptide(L)'
;MGNTDQSRSEKNTNWEGAYRVPCLVRWPGHIKAGSVSNDIVAHLDWLPTFAAMAGALNVKEELKAGTTIDGKPYKVYIDGICQLDHITGKGPSKREGFLYRTDDGELSGLRVDNWKFVFMEQRMAGTCMIWAEPLTTLRLPKIFNLRTDPYEHADITSNSYWDWMFDHVYLLVPAQILVGQVLSTFAEFPPRPKAASFNLSGVLEKMHQGATGGA
;
A
#
# COMPACT_ATOMS: atom_id res chain seq x y z
N MET A 1 2.39 24.88 5.24
CA MET A 1 1.72 23.89 4.37
C MET A 1 2.80 23.04 3.74
N GLY A 2 2.58 21.73 3.62
CA GLY A 2 3.39 20.88 2.72
C GLY A 2 2.84 20.96 1.29
N ASN A 3 3.58 20.43 0.33
CA ASN A 3 3.12 20.22 -1.05
C ASN A 3 3.36 18.75 -1.42
N THR A 4 2.49 18.18 -2.26
CA THR A 4 2.61 16.81 -2.80
C THR A 4 3.16 16.79 -4.24
N ASP A 5 3.93 17.84 -4.55
CA ASP A 5 4.43 18.22 -5.87
C ASP A 5 3.30 18.33 -6.90
N GLN A 6 3.35 17.54 -7.98
CA GLN A 6 2.32 17.49 -9.02
C GLN A 6 1.37 16.28 -8.83
N SER A 7 1.58 15.46 -7.80
CA SER A 7 0.79 14.24 -7.56
C SER A 7 -0.61 14.61 -7.05
N ARG A 8 -1.65 13.90 -7.50
CA ARG A 8 -3.03 14.18 -7.09
C ARG A 8 -3.20 14.02 -5.58
N SER A 9 -3.85 15.03 -5.00
CA SER A 9 -4.27 15.10 -3.60
C SER A 9 -3.15 14.86 -2.58
N GLU A 10 -3.53 14.53 -1.34
CA GLU A 10 -2.63 14.53 -0.18
C GLU A 10 -2.98 13.47 0.87
N LYS A 11 -2.33 13.56 2.04
CA LYS A 11 -2.53 12.67 3.19
C LYS A 11 -4.02 12.44 3.49
N ASN A 12 -4.37 11.19 3.78
CA ASN A 12 -5.73 10.71 4.02
C ASN A 12 -6.61 10.57 2.74
N THR A 13 -5.97 10.38 1.58
CA THR A 13 -6.65 10.04 0.32
C THR A 13 -6.06 8.77 -0.31
N ASN A 14 -6.71 8.21 -1.33
CA ASN A 14 -6.26 7.04 -2.10
C ASN A 14 -5.23 7.38 -3.21
N TRP A 15 -4.95 8.66 -3.43
CA TRP A 15 -4.20 9.17 -4.57
C TRP A 15 -2.68 9.12 -4.33
N GLU A 16 -1.87 9.20 -5.39
CA GLU A 16 -0.40 9.08 -5.29
C GLU A 16 0.20 10.12 -4.34
N GLY A 17 -0.37 11.33 -4.23
CA GLY A 17 0.10 12.35 -3.29
C GLY A 17 -0.02 11.97 -1.81
N ALA A 18 -0.76 10.92 -1.46
CA ALA A 18 -0.83 10.38 -0.10
C ALA A 18 0.25 9.32 0.22
N TYR A 19 0.74 8.59 -0.79
CA TYR A 19 1.60 7.40 -0.62
C TYR A 19 2.99 7.55 -1.25
N ARG A 20 3.11 8.31 -2.34
CA ARG A 20 4.36 8.57 -3.03
C ARG A 20 5.13 9.65 -2.27
N VAL A 21 6.28 9.28 -1.72
CA VAL A 21 7.14 10.16 -0.91
C VAL A 21 8.56 10.18 -1.45
N PRO A 22 9.32 11.28 -1.26
CA PRO A 22 10.74 11.29 -1.58
C PRO A 22 11.49 10.27 -0.70
N CYS A 23 12.39 9.51 -1.31
CA CYS A 23 13.25 8.56 -0.61
C CYS A 23 14.70 8.74 -1.08
N LEU A 24 15.62 8.89 -0.13
CA LEU A 24 17.05 9.00 -0.39
C LEU A 24 17.79 7.99 0.49
N VAL A 25 18.66 7.18 -0.13
CA VAL A 25 19.49 6.19 0.57
C VAL A 25 20.95 6.48 0.26
N ARG A 26 21.80 6.52 1.28
CA ARG A 26 23.23 6.77 1.14
C ARG A 26 24.02 5.72 1.91
N TRP A 27 24.79 4.91 1.20
CA TRP A 27 25.72 3.94 1.77
C TRP A 27 27.03 3.92 0.96
N PRO A 28 28.04 4.72 1.37
CA PRO A 28 29.30 4.82 0.64
C PRO A 28 29.99 3.46 0.48
N GLY A 29 30.55 3.18 -0.69
CA GLY A 29 31.17 1.90 -1.02
C GLY A 29 30.20 0.79 -1.44
N HIS A 30 28.89 0.94 -1.19
CA HIS A 30 27.87 -0.07 -1.51
C HIS A 30 26.81 0.43 -2.52
N ILE A 31 26.46 1.71 -2.47
CA ILE A 31 25.50 2.34 -3.39
C ILE A 31 26.26 3.33 -4.28
N LYS A 32 26.01 3.27 -5.60
CA LYS A 32 26.61 4.19 -6.57
C LYS A 32 26.11 5.62 -6.31
N ALA A 33 27.01 6.55 -6.04
CA ALA A 33 26.64 7.95 -5.79
C ALA A 33 25.90 8.54 -7.01
N GLY A 34 24.80 9.28 -6.74
CA GLY A 34 23.98 9.91 -7.77
C GLY A 34 23.11 8.95 -8.61
N SER A 35 22.99 7.68 -8.25
CA SER A 35 22.05 6.77 -8.91
C SER A 35 20.59 7.14 -8.63
N VAL A 36 19.74 7.03 -9.65
CA VAL A 36 18.29 7.19 -9.55
C VAL A 36 17.62 5.85 -9.91
N SER A 37 16.60 5.46 -9.16
CA SER A 37 15.72 4.32 -9.46
C SER A 37 14.28 4.83 -9.62
N ASN A 38 13.55 4.22 -10.54
CA ASN A 38 12.11 4.44 -10.73
C ASN A 38 11.28 3.18 -10.38
N ASP A 39 11.93 2.15 -9.84
CA ASP A 39 11.29 0.89 -9.49
C ASP A 39 10.42 1.05 -8.22
N ILE A 40 9.46 0.15 -8.03
CA ILE A 40 8.56 0.21 -6.88
C ILE A 40 9.31 -0.20 -5.61
N VAL A 41 9.31 0.66 -4.58
CA VAL A 41 9.78 0.35 -3.23
C VAL A 41 8.72 0.81 -2.23
N ALA A 42 8.39 -0.01 -1.25
CA ALA A 42 7.45 0.32 -0.19
C ALA A 42 8.17 0.67 1.12
N HIS A 43 7.55 1.46 2.00
CA HIS A 43 8.10 1.71 3.34
C HIS A 43 8.29 0.40 4.15
N LEU A 44 7.45 -0.60 3.88
CA LEU A 44 7.51 -1.95 4.48
C LEU A 44 8.79 -2.72 4.10
N ASP A 45 9.45 -2.35 3.01
CA ASP A 45 10.67 -3.03 2.51
C ASP A 45 11.90 -2.74 3.36
N TRP A 46 11.90 -1.66 4.15
CA TRP A 46 13.06 -1.25 4.94
C TRP A 46 13.39 -2.22 6.07
N LEU A 47 12.40 -2.87 6.70
CA LEU A 47 12.64 -3.86 7.75
C LEU A 47 13.49 -5.05 7.25
N PRO A 48 13.07 -5.82 6.22
CA PRO A 48 13.90 -6.92 5.72
C PRO A 48 15.19 -6.43 5.05
N THR A 49 15.21 -5.22 4.48
CA THR A 49 16.43 -4.65 3.88
C THR A 49 17.49 -4.33 4.93
N PHE A 50 17.13 -3.65 6.03
CA PHE A 50 18.07 -3.35 7.12
C PHE A 50 18.49 -4.60 7.89
N ALA A 51 17.58 -5.57 8.08
CA ALA A 51 17.93 -6.87 8.65
C ALA A 51 18.98 -7.60 7.79
N ALA A 52 18.79 -7.64 6.46
CA ALA A 52 19.77 -8.22 5.54
C ALA A 52 21.10 -7.47 5.53
N MET A 53 21.09 -6.13 5.65
CA MET A 53 22.32 -5.32 5.82
C MET A 53 23.06 -5.66 7.12
N ALA A 54 22.35 -6.06 8.18
CA ALA A 54 22.91 -6.54 9.44
C ALA A 54 23.26 -8.05 9.43
N GLY A 55 23.09 -8.75 8.30
CA GLY A 55 23.39 -10.17 8.13
C GLY A 55 22.23 -11.14 8.34
N ALA A 56 21.06 -10.67 8.79
CA ALA A 56 19.86 -11.48 8.98
C ALA A 56 19.08 -11.63 7.64
N LEU A 57 19.62 -12.44 6.73
CA LEU A 57 19.12 -12.58 5.36
C LEU A 57 17.72 -13.22 5.26
N ASN A 58 17.34 -14.08 6.22
CA ASN A 58 16.11 -14.89 6.18
C ASN A 58 15.06 -14.43 7.23
N VAL A 59 15.13 -13.17 7.68
CA VAL A 59 14.30 -12.66 8.78
C VAL A 59 12.79 -12.83 8.53
N LYS A 60 12.36 -12.80 7.27
CA LYS A 60 10.95 -12.94 6.88
C LYS A 60 10.45 -14.37 7.06
N GLU A 61 11.28 -15.34 6.68
CA GLU A 61 11.02 -16.77 6.80
C GLU A 61 11.03 -17.19 8.26
N GLU A 62 12.02 -16.71 9.03
CA GLU A 62 12.14 -16.93 10.48
C GLU A 62 10.94 -16.36 11.26
N LEU A 63 10.54 -15.11 10.96
CA LEU A 63 9.36 -14.49 11.58
C LEU A 63 8.06 -15.20 11.19
N LYS A 64 7.93 -15.68 9.95
CA LYS A 64 6.74 -16.42 9.50
C LYS A 64 6.64 -17.79 10.18
N ALA A 65 7.74 -18.52 10.28
CA ALA A 65 7.80 -19.82 10.97
C ALA A 65 7.55 -19.69 12.48
N GLY A 66 8.10 -18.64 13.09
CA GLY A 66 8.11 -18.42 14.52
C GLY A 66 9.53 -18.42 15.06
N THR A 67 9.97 -17.31 15.63
CA THR A 67 11.32 -17.14 16.21
C THR A 67 11.27 -16.37 17.52
N THR A 68 12.36 -16.36 18.28
CA THR A 68 12.49 -15.60 19.54
C THR A 68 13.52 -14.49 19.36
N ILE A 69 13.11 -13.24 19.55
CA ILE A 69 13.97 -12.06 19.46
C ILE A 69 13.93 -11.37 20.82
N ASP A 70 15.08 -11.08 21.41
CA ASP A 70 15.23 -10.47 22.74
C ASP A 70 14.37 -11.13 23.84
N GLY A 71 14.32 -12.47 23.82
CA GLY A 71 13.54 -13.28 24.76
C GLY A 71 12.02 -13.27 24.54
N LYS A 72 11.52 -12.61 23.48
CA LYS A 72 10.09 -12.54 23.14
C LYS A 72 9.76 -13.39 21.92
N PRO A 73 8.69 -14.20 21.94
CA PRO A 73 8.27 -14.98 20.77
C PRO A 73 7.57 -14.10 19.73
N TYR A 74 7.97 -14.27 18.47
CA TYR A 74 7.39 -13.60 17.31
C TYR A 74 6.99 -14.63 16.24
N LYS A 75 5.70 -14.73 15.95
CA LYS A 75 5.17 -15.38 14.74
C LYS A 75 4.39 -14.33 13.94
N VAL A 76 4.98 -13.76 12.90
CA VAL A 76 4.44 -12.62 12.13
C VAL A 76 4.69 -12.76 10.62
N TYR A 77 3.73 -12.33 9.80
CA TYR A 77 3.92 -12.19 8.36
C TYR A 77 4.46 -10.78 8.07
N ILE A 78 5.48 -10.68 7.21
CA ILE A 78 6.09 -9.41 6.79
C ILE A 78 5.83 -9.19 5.30
N ASP A 79 5.04 -8.19 4.95
CA ASP A 79 4.74 -7.81 3.55
C ASP A 79 5.91 -7.11 2.84
N GLY A 80 6.93 -6.71 3.60
CA GLY A 80 8.18 -6.19 3.08
C GLY A 80 8.93 -7.19 2.20
N ILE A 81 9.66 -6.65 1.23
CA ILE A 81 10.55 -7.38 0.31
C ILE A 81 11.95 -6.80 0.51
N CYS A 82 12.98 -7.65 0.59
CA CYS A 82 14.36 -7.18 0.75
C CYS A 82 14.87 -6.52 -0.54
N GLN A 83 15.25 -5.24 -0.44
CA GLN A 83 15.73 -4.42 -1.56
C GLN A 83 17.26 -4.29 -1.57
N LEU A 84 18.00 -5.10 -0.79
CA LEU A 84 19.46 -5.03 -0.69
C LEU A 84 20.15 -5.15 -2.07
N ASP A 85 19.71 -6.11 -2.89
CA ASP A 85 20.24 -6.28 -4.25
C ASP A 85 19.91 -5.08 -5.14
N HIS A 86 18.70 -4.50 -4.97
CA HIS A 86 18.26 -3.35 -5.74
C HIS A 86 19.10 -2.10 -5.43
N ILE A 87 19.19 -1.72 -4.16
CA ILE A 87 19.94 -0.51 -3.75
C ILE A 87 21.45 -0.64 -4.02
N THR A 88 22.00 -1.85 -3.98
CA THR A 88 23.42 -2.12 -4.33
C THR A 88 23.67 -2.33 -5.83
N GLY A 89 22.65 -2.13 -6.68
CA GLY A 89 22.80 -2.16 -8.15
C GLY A 89 23.00 -3.55 -8.75
N LYS A 90 22.61 -4.61 -8.03
CA LYS A 90 22.69 -6.01 -8.50
C LYS A 90 21.46 -6.46 -9.28
N GLY A 91 20.38 -5.68 -9.29
CA GLY A 91 19.16 -5.97 -10.04
C GLY A 91 18.06 -4.92 -9.88
N PRO A 92 16.92 -5.09 -10.55
CA PRO A 92 15.72 -4.29 -10.31
C PRO A 92 15.13 -4.58 -8.92
N SER A 93 14.17 -3.76 -8.50
CA SER A 93 13.35 -4.05 -7.33
C SER A 93 12.65 -5.40 -7.48
N LYS A 94 12.62 -6.18 -6.41
CA LYS A 94 11.85 -7.43 -6.33
C LYS A 94 10.36 -7.21 -6.03
N ARG A 95 9.91 -5.95 -5.94
CA ARG A 95 8.51 -5.57 -5.68
C ARG A 95 7.78 -5.27 -6.97
N GLU A 96 6.86 -6.16 -7.33
CA GLU A 96 6.01 -6.05 -8.52
C GLU A 96 4.79 -5.12 -8.32
N GLY A 97 4.43 -4.81 -7.06
CA GLY A 97 3.21 -4.06 -6.75
C GLY A 97 3.14 -3.45 -5.35
N PHE A 98 2.08 -2.68 -5.13
CA PHE A 98 1.82 -1.91 -3.91
C PHE A 98 0.33 -1.95 -3.53
N LEU A 99 0.03 -2.02 -2.24
CA LEU A 99 -1.34 -2.03 -1.71
C LEU A 99 -1.65 -0.69 -1.06
N TYR A 100 -2.70 -0.01 -1.51
CA TYR A 100 -3.15 1.25 -0.95
C TYR A 100 -4.14 0.92 0.16
N ARG A 101 -3.69 1.09 1.42
CA ARG A 101 -4.49 0.84 2.62
C ARG A 101 -4.96 2.17 3.22
N THR A 102 -6.24 2.25 3.58
CA THR A 102 -6.77 3.40 4.34
C THR A 102 -6.22 3.41 5.77
N ASP A 103 -6.43 4.52 6.47
CA ASP A 103 -6.21 4.65 7.92
C ASP A 103 -7.06 3.64 8.72
N ASP A 104 -8.30 3.39 8.29
CA ASP A 104 -9.18 2.32 8.79
C ASP A 104 -8.75 0.89 8.37
N GLY A 105 -7.71 0.74 7.54
CA GLY A 105 -7.12 -0.54 7.13
C GLY A 105 -7.80 -1.24 5.94
N GLU A 106 -8.82 -0.62 5.33
CA GLU A 106 -9.46 -1.08 4.11
C GLU A 106 -8.52 -0.99 2.91
N LEU A 107 -8.79 -1.73 1.82
CA LEU A 107 -7.98 -1.68 0.60
C LEU A 107 -8.60 -0.69 -0.40
N SER A 108 -8.13 0.55 -0.38
CA SER A 108 -8.61 1.61 -1.30
C SER A 108 -8.11 1.42 -2.74
N GLY A 109 -7.02 0.68 -2.95
CA GLY A 109 -6.49 0.40 -4.27
C GLY A 109 -5.34 -0.62 -4.31
N LEU A 110 -4.95 -0.98 -5.52
CA LEU A 110 -3.84 -1.88 -5.84
C LEU A 110 -3.01 -1.28 -6.96
N ARG A 111 -1.68 -1.37 -6.90
CA ARG A 111 -0.79 -1.16 -8.04
C ARG A 111 -0.05 -2.44 -8.39
N VAL A 112 0.06 -2.72 -9.68
CA VAL A 112 0.88 -3.78 -10.27
C VAL A 112 1.63 -3.17 -11.45
N ASP A 113 2.95 -3.20 -11.43
CA ASP A 113 3.81 -2.51 -12.41
C ASP A 113 3.39 -1.02 -12.59
N ASN A 114 2.93 -0.62 -13.78
CA ASN A 114 2.49 0.74 -14.09
C ASN A 114 0.98 0.94 -13.84
N TRP A 115 0.22 -0.13 -13.62
CA TRP A 115 -1.24 -0.08 -13.47
C TRP A 115 -1.64 0.17 -12.03
N LYS A 116 -2.53 1.14 -11.79
CA LYS A 116 -3.18 1.38 -10.50
C LYS A 116 -4.69 1.22 -10.65
N PHE A 117 -5.27 0.44 -9.75
CA PHE A 117 -6.69 0.19 -9.60
C PHE A 117 -7.19 0.91 -8.35
N VAL A 118 -8.25 1.70 -8.47
CA VAL A 118 -8.87 2.42 -7.35
C VAL A 118 -10.23 1.81 -7.07
N PHE A 119 -10.39 1.26 -5.87
CA PHE A 119 -11.63 0.66 -5.37
C PHE A 119 -12.41 1.61 -4.46
N MET A 120 -11.71 2.53 -3.79
CA MET A 120 -12.31 3.56 -2.94
C MET A 120 -11.71 4.93 -3.28
N GLU A 121 -12.57 5.93 -3.42
CA GLU A 121 -12.20 7.27 -3.89
C GLU A 121 -12.45 8.32 -2.80
N GLN A 122 -11.41 9.04 -2.38
CA GLN A 122 -11.58 10.32 -1.70
C GLN A 122 -11.82 11.40 -2.77
N ARG A 123 -13.03 11.97 -2.76
CA ARG A 123 -13.50 12.99 -3.72
C ARG A 123 -13.21 14.41 -3.28
N MET A 124 -12.99 14.62 -1.98
CA MET A 124 -12.59 15.92 -1.45
C MET A 124 -11.11 16.20 -1.69
N ALA A 125 -10.78 17.48 -1.81
CA ALA A 125 -9.42 17.98 -2.04
C ALA A 125 -9.07 19.10 -1.04
N GLY A 126 -7.78 19.22 -0.70
CA GLY A 126 -7.22 20.31 0.08
C GLY A 126 -7.45 20.23 1.59
N THR A 127 -8.57 20.78 2.05
CA THR A 127 -8.71 21.20 3.45
C THR A 127 -8.95 20.02 4.41
N CYS A 128 -9.08 20.32 5.70
CA CYS A 128 -9.52 19.38 6.74
C CYS A 128 -10.81 18.60 6.37
N MET A 129 -11.60 19.08 5.41
CA MET A 129 -12.74 18.32 4.84
C MET A 129 -12.36 16.93 4.30
N ILE A 130 -11.12 16.69 3.85
CA ILE A 130 -10.62 15.34 3.51
C ILE A 130 -10.72 14.34 4.67
N TRP A 131 -10.70 14.82 5.92
CA TRP A 131 -10.82 14.02 7.14
C TRP A 131 -12.25 13.94 7.67
N ALA A 132 -13.14 14.84 7.21
CA ALA A 132 -14.54 14.87 7.59
C ALA A 132 -15.44 14.06 6.63
N GLU A 133 -15.03 13.94 5.37
CA GLU A 133 -15.80 13.34 4.29
C GLU A 133 -15.32 11.91 3.98
N PRO A 134 -16.22 10.92 3.87
CA PRO A 134 -15.85 9.52 3.73
C PRO A 134 -15.29 9.19 2.34
N LEU A 135 -14.41 8.18 2.28
CA LEU A 135 -14.05 7.58 1.00
C LEU A 135 -15.27 6.88 0.39
N THR A 136 -15.50 7.11 -0.90
CA THR A 136 -16.60 6.48 -1.65
C THR A 136 -16.13 5.17 -2.28
N THR A 137 -16.66 4.04 -1.82
CA THR A 137 -16.45 2.74 -2.47
C THR A 137 -17.07 2.73 -3.87
N LEU A 138 -16.27 2.40 -4.87
CA LEU A 138 -16.65 2.45 -6.28
C LEU A 138 -17.27 1.13 -6.74
N ARG A 139 -18.44 1.22 -7.39
CA ARG A 139 -19.06 0.07 -8.11
C ARG A 139 -18.36 -0.25 -9.42
N LEU A 140 -17.69 0.75 -10.00
CA LEU A 140 -16.84 0.65 -11.18
C LEU A 140 -15.46 1.17 -10.77
N PRO A 141 -14.48 0.28 -10.49
CA PRO A 141 -13.13 0.69 -10.14
C PRO A 141 -12.51 1.57 -11.23
N LYS A 142 -11.76 2.59 -10.85
CA LYS A 142 -10.96 3.37 -11.81
C LYS A 142 -9.65 2.64 -12.09
N ILE A 143 -9.12 2.81 -13.30
CA ILE A 143 -7.85 2.25 -13.74
C ILE A 143 -6.99 3.42 -14.22
N PHE A 144 -5.74 3.49 -13.78
CA PHE A 144 -4.76 4.47 -14.24
C PHE A 144 -3.48 3.75 -14.63
N ASN A 145 -2.76 4.31 -15.62
CA ASN A 145 -1.41 3.88 -15.94
C ASN A 145 -0.42 4.97 -15.50
N LEU A 146 0.20 4.78 -14.33
CA LEU A 146 1.05 5.77 -13.64
C LEU A 146 2.35 6.13 -14.38
N ARG A 147 2.67 5.48 -15.50
CA ARG A 147 3.76 5.89 -16.40
C ARG A 147 3.30 6.91 -17.43
N THR A 148 2.04 6.84 -17.88
CA THR A 148 1.46 7.76 -18.87
C THR A 148 0.62 8.88 -18.22
N ASP A 149 0.01 8.60 -17.08
CA ASP A 149 -0.71 9.53 -16.22
C ASP A 149 -0.18 9.42 -14.77
N PRO A 150 1.04 9.92 -14.50
CA PRO A 150 1.68 9.86 -13.18
C PRO A 150 0.98 10.71 -12.11
N TYR A 151 0.01 11.53 -12.53
CA TYR A 151 -0.73 12.46 -11.68
C TYR A 151 -2.22 12.10 -11.58
N GLU A 152 -2.64 10.97 -12.15
CA GLU A 152 -4.00 10.44 -12.03
C GLU A 152 -5.08 11.47 -12.41
N HIS A 153 -4.91 12.19 -13.52
CA HIS A 153 -5.83 13.26 -13.96
C HIS A 153 -6.65 12.90 -15.21
N ALA A 154 -6.42 11.75 -15.84
CA ALA A 154 -7.11 11.37 -17.07
C ALA A 154 -8.64 11.30 -16.92
N ASP A 155 -9.15 10.88 -15.76
CA ASP A 155 -10.59 10.80 -15.45
C ASP A 155 -11.28 12.16 -15.30
N ILE A 156 -10.50 13.24 -15.14
CA ILE A 156 -10.98 14.63 -15.05
C ILE A 156 -10.78 15.36 -16.38
N THR A 157 -9.67 15.09 -17.09
CA THR A 157 -9.18 15.93 -18.20
C THR A 157 -9.34 15.31 -19.59
N SER A 158 -9.62 14.01 -19.70
CA SER A 158 -9.73 13.32 -20.99
C SER A 158 -11.17 12.93 -21.32
N ASN A 159 -11.63 13.33 -22.51
CA ASN A 159 -12.93 12.93 -23.05
C ASN A 159 -13.01 11.42 -23.36
N SER A 160 -11.87 10.75 -23.57
CA SER A 160 -11.81 9.33 -23.96
C SER A 160 -11.31 8.41 -22.85
N TYR A 161 -11.20 8.90 -21.61
CA TYR A 161 -10.75 8.09 -20.47
C TYR A 161 -11.65 6.87 -20.23
N TRP A 162 -12.96 7.02 -20.38
CA TRP A 162 -13.90 5.93 -20.10
C TRP A 162 -13.82 4.81 -21.13
N ASP A 163 -13.71 5.14 -22.42
CA ASP A 163 -13.48 4.16 -23.50
C ASP A 163 -12.18 3.40 -23.25
N TRP A 164 -11.08 4.13 -22.99
CA TRP A 164 -9.78 3.55 -22.66
C TRP A 164 -9.84 2.66 -21.40
N MET A 165 -10.56 3.07 -20.36
CA MET A 165 -10.72 2.28 -19.13
C MET A 165 -11.51 1.00 -19.39
N PHE A 166 -12.58 1.06 -20.21
CA PHE A 166 -13.35 -0.12 -20.59
C PHE A 166 -12.54 -1.09 -21.45
N ASP A 167 -11.72 -0.61 -22.39
CA ASP A 167 -10.79 -1.44 -23.17
C ASP A 167 -9.81 -2.23 -22.26
N HIS A 168 -9.50 -1.70 -21.07
CA HIS A 168 -8.59 -2.31 -20.09
C HIS A 168 -9.29 -2.98 -18.90
N VAL A 169 -10.63 -3.08 -18.89
CA VAL A 169 -11.41 -3.62 -17.75
C VAL A 169 -11.05 -5.07 -17.43
N TYR A 170 -10.55 -5.82 -18.41
CA TYR A 170 -10.08 -7.20 -18.25
C TYR A 170 -8.93 -7.33 -17.22
N LEU A 171 -8.18 -6.26 -16.98
CA LEU A 171 -7.12 -6.22 -15.96
C LEU A 171 -7.65 -6.29 -14.52
N LEU A 172 -8.94 -6.05 -14.29
CA LEU A 172 -9.56 -6.22 -12.95
C LEU A 172 -9.60 -7.68 -12.50
N VAL A 173 -9.64 -8.65 -13.41
CA VAL A 173 -9.66 -10.09 -13.08
C VAL A 173 -8.35 -10.54 -12.40
N PRO A 174 -7.15 -10.33 -12.98
CA PRO A 174 -5.90 -10.65 -12.27
C PRO A 174 -5.68 -9.79 -11.02
N ALA A 175 -6.17 -8.54 -11.00
CA ALA A 175 -6.14 -7.70 -9.80
C ALA A 175 -6.92 -8.34 -8.63
N GLN A 176 -8.11 -8.89 -8.88
CA GLN A 176 -8.89 -9.62 -7.87
C GLN A 176 -8.15 -10.86 -7.33
N ILE A 177 -7.41 -11.59 -8.17
CA ILE A 177 -6.61 -12.74 -7.74
C ILE A 177 -5.51 -12.32 -6.77
N LEU A 178 -4.78 -11.23 -7.08
CA LEU A 178 -3.74 -10.69 -6.20
C LEU A 178 -4.31 -10.19 -4.87
N VAL A 179 -5.47 -9.52 -4.89
CA VAL A 179 -6.18 -9.14 -3.66
C VAL A 179 -6.60 -10.37 -2.86
N GLY A 180 -7.10 -11.42 -3.52
CA GLY A 180 -7.47 -12.70 -2.88
C GLY A 180 -6.28 -13.40 -2.22
N GLN A 181 -5.12 -13.40 -2.86
CA GLN A 181 -3.87 -13.93 -2.28
C GLN A 181 -3.47 -13.17 -1.00
N VAL A 182 -3.52 -11.84 -1.02
CA VAL A 182 -3.27 -11.00 0.16
C VAL A 182 -4.32 -11.25 1.25
N LEU A 183 -5.60 -11.37 0.90
CA LEU A 183 -6.67 -11.66 1.86
C LEU A 183 -6.49 -13.04 2.51
N SER A 184 -5.96 -14.01 1.79
CA SER A 184 -5.70 -15.36 2.30
C SER A 184 -4.63 -15.38 3.42
N THR A 185 -3.69 -14.43 3.46
CA THR A 185 -2.65 -14.42 4.51
C THR A 185 -3.23 -14.09 5.89
N PHE A 186 -4.30 -13.30 5.96
CA PHE A 186 -4.97 -12.95 7.21
C PHE A 186 -5.69 -14.13 7.88
N ALA A 187 -5.93 -15.23 7.16
CA ALA A 187 -6.47 -16.46 7.74
C ALA A 187 -5.47 -17.13 8.70
N GLU A 188 -4.16 -17.08 8.40
CA GLU A 188 -3.10 -17.55 9.30
C GLU A 188 -2.55 -16.42 10.19
N PHE A 189 -2.51 -15.18 9.68
CA PHE A 189 -1.92 -14.01 10.34
C PHE A 189 -2.90 -12.84 10.44
N PRO A 190 -3.92 -12.91 11.32
CA PRO A 190 -4.89 -11.82 11.48
C PRO A 190 -4.23 -10.52 11.98
N PRO A 191 -4.82 -9.34 11.69
CA PRO A 191 -4.33 -8.05 12.19
C PRO A 191 -4.27 -8.01 13.72
N ARG A 192 -3.15 -7.52 14.28
CA ARG A 192 -2.91 -7.57 15.75
C ARG A 192 -3.59 -6.41 16.48
N PRO A 193 -3.57 -5.18 15.96
CA PRO A 193 -4.52 -4.14 16.35
C PRO A 193 -5.62 -4.00 15.30
N LYS A 194 -6.87 -3.78 15.74
CA LYS A 194 -7.87 -3.13 14.87
C LYS A 194 -7.43 -1.67 14.66
N ALA A 195 -7.68 -1.14 13.47
CA ALA A 195 -7.46 0.27 13.19
C ALA A 195 -8.29 1.16 14.13
N ALA A 196 -7.75 2.32 14.48
CA ALA A 196 -8.44 3.30 15.32
C ALA A 196 -9.38 4.12 14.44
N SER A 197 -10.62 3.66 14.31
CA SER A 197 -11.62 4.33 13.49
C SER A 197 -12.34 5.46 14.22
N PHE A 198 -12.62 6.54 13.49
CA PHE A 198 -13.50 7.62 13.93
C PHE A 198 -14.99 7.27 13.81
N ASN A 199 -15.34 6.19 13.10
CA ASN A 199 -16.73 5.80 12.88
C ASN A 199 -17.31 4.96 14.04
N LEU A 200 -18.63 5.03 14.22
CA LEU A 200 -19.35 4.31 15.28
C LEU A 200 -19.38 2.79 15.06
N SER A 201 -18.94 2.25 13.91
CA SER A 201 -19.00 0.82 13.61
C SER A 201 -18.17 0.01 14.62
N GLY A 202 -16.99 0.51 15.02
CA GLY A 202 -16.17 -0.11 16.06
C GLY A 202 -16.75 -0.03 17.48
N VAL A 203 -17.71 0.87 17.72
CA VAL A 203 -18.49 0.96 18.97
C VAL A 203 -19.68 -0.01 18.91
N LEU A 204 -20.42 -0.02 17.80
CA LEU A 204 -21.54 -0.93 17.56
C LEU A 204 -21.09 -2.40 17.59
N GLU A 205 -19.95 -2.74 16.97
CA GLU A 205 -19.40 -4.10 17.01
C GLU A 205 -19.08 -4.54 18.44
N LYS A 206 -18.51 -3.64 19.27
CA LYS A 206 -18.27 -3.90 20.70
C LYS A 206 -19.57 -4.03 21.50
N MET A 207 -20.60 -3.24 21.19
CA MET A 207 -21.93 -3.37 21.82
C MET A 207 -22.60 -4.70 21.46
N HIS A 208 -22.51 -5.14 20.20
CA HIS A 208 -23.02 -6.44 19.77
C HIS A 208 -22.24 -7.60 20.43
N GLN A 209 -20.91 -7.52 20.48
CA GLN A 209 -20.07 -8.52 21.17
C GLN A 209 -20.36 -8.58 22.68
N GLY A 210 -20.58 -7.43 23.33
CA GLY A 210 -21.00 -7.35 24.72
C GLY A 210 -22.40 -7.93 24.98
N ALA A 211 -23.34 -7.73 24.05
CA ALA A 211 -24.69 -8.29 24.14
C ALA A 211 -24.72 -9.83 23.96
N THR A 212 -23.79 -10.41 23.18
CA THR A 212 -23.66 -11.86 23.00
C THR A 212 -22.91 -12.58 24.13
N GLY A 213 -22.27 -11.85 25.06
CA GLY A 213 -21.54 -12.42 26.19
C GLY A 213 -22.38 -12.67 27.45
N GLY A 214 -23.71 -12.57 27.36
CA GLY A 214 -24.65 -12.59 28.48
C GLY A 214 -25.82 -13.58 28.32
N ALA A 215 -25.55 -14.76 27.77
CA ALA A 215 -26.49 -15.88 27.63
C ALA A 215 -25.79 -17.22 27.91
#